data_AF-A0A1J5L8S0-F1
#
_entry.id   AF-A0A1J5L8S0-F1
#
_cell.length_a   1.000
_cell.length_b   1.000
_cell.length_c   1.000
_cell.angle_alpha   90.00
_cell.angle_beta   90.00
_cell.angle_gamma   90.00
#
_symmetry.space_group_name_H-M   'P 1'
#
loop_
_entity.id
_entity.type
_entity.pdbx_description
1 polymer ?
#
loop_
_entity_poly.entity_id
_entity_poly.type
_entity_poly.pdbx_seq_one_letter_code
_entity_poly.pdbx_strand_id
1 'polypeptide(L)'
;MQLLQHFKELTVRPKNAEELKGLILQLAIQGKLTTNWRKENPTIKLNNEKLTGISEKALSFLNKESESINQLDVPSTWLKLKFRTLFEMQGGSQPPKSKFSSTERDGYIRLYQIRDFGKSPVPVYVPEDSVSKRCTEDDVMIGRYGASIGKIFYGKNGAYNVALVRLIWSRELLEQNFVYQIFSSYYMQEFFQNCTRSAQAGFNKTDMGKLNIPLPPLEEQKEIVKVVETLFKEVAQLEQLTVERIGLKEDFVTSALNQLTTNKANQEWTFLQDHFKPFFNEATNIKKLRETVLQLAVQGKLTSEWRANHPDTEDASVLLKRIQKEKAQLIKDKKIKKEKALPKITKDEIPYELPEGWVWCRVGEILNVKSSKRVFKSDYVKEGVPFFRSKEIGQLGRGQEVTTELFIEREKFEKFKNDFGVTKAGDILIACIGGSIGNTWLVDDREFYYKDGNLVQLDSIPEIDSFYLLKYLDSNVFYDSALGRVSGSAYNALTIEKIKKSLFPLPNELEQKAIVEKVNTLMGLCDSLEQEVEQSQEHREMLMQSCLREVFEGEHKTV
;
A
#
# COMPACT_ATOMS: atom_id res chain seq x y z
N MET A 1 4.57 5.51 32.19
CA MET A 1 5.01 4.94 30.89
C MET A 1 4.26 5.69 29.81
N GLN A 2 4.93 6.52 29.01
CA GLN A 2 4.31 7.40 28.02
C GLN A 2 3.50 6.62 26.96
N LEU A 3 3.86 5.37 26.70
CA LEU A 3 3.13 4.47 25.81
C LEU A 3 1.62 4.36 26.10
N LEU A 4 1.23 4.23 27.38
CA LEU A 4 -0.19 4.13 27.75
C LEU A 4 -0.94 5.45 27.52
N GLN A 5 -0.23 6.58 27.53
CA GLN A 5 -0.79 7.90 27.26
C GLN A 5 -1.05 8.11 25.76
N HIS A 6 -0.18 7.56 24.90
CA HIS A 6 -0.29 7.64 23.44
C HIS A 6 -0.95 6.41 22.80
N PHE A 7 -1.51 5.51 23.61
CA PHE A 7 -2.05 4.21 23.16
C PHE A 7 -3.05 4.35 22.01
N LYS A 8 -3.96 5.33 22.08
CA LYS A 8 -4.96 5.60 21.04
C LYS A 8 -4.36 6.21 19.76
N GLU A 9 -3.27 6.96 19.88
CA GLU A 9 -2.60 7.64 18.77
C GLU A 9 -1.75 6.65 17.95
N LEU A 10 -1.21 5.63 18.61
CA LEU A 10 -0.37 4.61 18.00
C LEU A 10 -1.16 3.56 17.21
N THR A 11 -2.41 3.25 17.59
CA THR A 11 -3.24 2.16 17.01
C THR A 11 -3.84 2.41 15.61
N VAL A 12 -3.48 3.50 14.93
CA VAL A 12 -4.23 3.99 13.75
C VAL A 12 -4.03 3.13 12.48
N ARG A 13 -3.14 2.13 12.47
CA ARG A 13 -2.94 1.25 11.30
C ARG A 13 -2.61 -0.19 11.70
N PRO A 14 -2.93 -1.20 10.85
CA PRO A 14 -2.70 -2.61 11.16
C PRO A 14 -1.26 -2.96 11.58
N LYS A 15 -0.27 -2.39 10.89
CA LYS A 15 1.16 -2.58 11.22
C LYS A 15 1.48 -2.12 12.66
N ASN A 16 0.97 -0.97 13.05
CA ASN A 16 1.19 -0.42 14.39
C ASN A 16 0.50 -1.25 15.48
N ALA A 17 -0.62 -1.88 15.15
CA ALA A 17 -1.37 -2.67 16.12
C ALA A 17 -0.74 -4.05 16.38
N GLU A 18 -0.12 -4.67 15.38
CA GLU A 18 0.77 -5.83 15.59
C GLU A 18 1.99 -5.45 16.45
N GLU A 19 2.61 -4.30 16.17
CA GLU A 19 3.75 -3.81 16.95
C GLU A 19 3.37 -3.54 18.41
N LEU A 20 2.21 -2.91 18.64
CA LEU A 20 1.67 -2.67 19.97
C LEU A 20 1.35 -3.97 20.73
N LYS A 21 0.79 -4.98 20.06
CA LYS A 21 0.56 -6.31 20.66
C LYS A 21 1.88 -6.94 21.10
N GLY A 22 2.92 -6.89 20.27
CA GLY A 22 4.27 -7.35 20.62
C GLY A 22 4.83 -6.63 21.85
N LEU A 23 4.61 -5.32 21.94
CA LEU A 23 5.07 -4.50 23.04
C LEU A 23 4.33 -4.78 24.36
N ILE A 24 3.00 -4.95 24.30
CA ILE A 24 2.19 -5.39 25.45
C ILE A 24 2.76 -6.71 26.01
N LEU A 25 3.07 -7.68 25.15
CA LEU A 25 3.67 -8.95 25.57
C LEU A 25 5.05 -8.77 26.19
N GLN A 26 5.88 -7.89 25.63
CA GLN A 26 7.19 -7.58 26.22
C GLN A 26 7.05 -7.01 27.64
N LEU A 27 6.17 -6.04 27.84
CA LEU A 27 5.91 -5.44 29.14
C LEU A 27 5.30 -6.43 30.14
N ALA A 28 4.48 -7.35 29.65
CA ALA A 28 3.89 -8.43 30.43
C ALA A 28 4.97 -9.34 31.02
N ILE A 29 5.93 -9.79 30.20
CA ILE A 29 7.00 -10.70 30.63
C ILE A 29 8.10 -10.00 31.45
N GLN A 30 8.08 -8.66 31.49
CA GLN A 30 8.89 -7.84 32.39
C GLN A 30 8.15 -7.47 33.69
N GLY A 31 6.91 -7.96 33.89
CA GLY A 31 6.11 -7.66 35.08
C GLY A 31 5.70 -6.20 35.23
N LYS A 32 5.87 -5.39 34.17
CA LYS A 32 5.56 -3.94 34.19
C LYS A 32 4.04 -3.71 34.23
N LEU A 33 3.26 -4.58 33.61
CA LEU A 33 1.79 -4.51 33.57
C LEU A 33 1.10 -4.79 34.93
N THR A 34 1.75 -5.52 35.83
CA THR A 34 1.21 -5.92 37.15
C THR A 34 1.88 -5.20 38.32
N THR A 35 2.56 -4.07 38.07
CA THR A 35 3.29 -3.33 39.09
C THR A 35 2.39 -2.90 40.27
N ASN A 36 1.19 -2.39 40.00
CA ASN A 36 0.25 -1.99 41.06
C ASN A 36 -0.36 -3.22 41.75
N TRP A 37 -0.73 -4.24 41.00
CA TRP A 37 -1.24 -5.49 41.55
C TRP A 37 -0.25 -6.11 42.56
N ARG A 38 1.06 -6.10 42.26
CA ARG A 38 2.10 -6.57 43.20
C ARG A 38 2.14 -5.76 44.49
N LYS A 39 1.92 -4.44 44.45
CA LYS A 39 1.86 -3.58 45.64
C LYS A 39 0.63 -3.89 46.50
N GLU A 40 -0.49 -4.23 45.87
CA GLU A 40 -1.74 -4.60 46.53
C GLU A 40 -1.72 -6.04 47.08
N ASN A 41 -0.86 -6.90 46.54
CA ASN A 41 -0.76 -8.32 46.90
C ASN A 41 0.65 -8.74 47.41
N PRO A 42 1.23 -8.06 48.42
CA PRO A 42 2.63 -8.27 48.83
C PRO A 42 2.89 -9.64 49.49
N THR A 43 1.84 -10.32 49.93
CA THR A 43 1.92 -11.66 50.55
C THR A 43 1.98 -12.79 49.53
N ILE A 44 1.59 -12.53 48.27
CA ILE A 44 1.66 -13.52 47.20
C ILE A 44 3.11 -13.66 46.74
N LYS A 45 3.69 -14.84 46.95
CA LYS A 45 5.08 -15.17 46.60
C LYS A 45 5.12 -16.46 45.80
N LEU A 46 6.27 -16.71 45.18
CA LEU A 46 6.54 -18.00 44.53
C LEU A 46 6.46 -19.13 45.55
N ASN A 47 5.82 -20.22 45.16
CA ASN A 47 5.76 -21.42 45.96
C ASN A 47 7.07 -22.21 45.80
N ASN A 48 8.00 -21.97 46.72
CA ASN A 48 9.33 -22.60 46.69
C ASN A 48 9.27 -24.13 46.88
N GLU A 49 8.28 -24.68 47.59
CA GLU A 49 8.14 -26.13 47.79
C GLU A 49 7.77 -26.86 46.48
N LYS A 50 6.97 -26.23 45.63
CA LYS A 50 6.66 -26.76 44.30
C LYS A 50 7.85 -26.71 43.35
N LEU A 51 8.73 -25.72 43.52
CA LEU A 51 9.96 -25.59 42.75
C LEU A 51 10.99 -26.67 43.12
N THR A 52 11.12 -27.01 44.41
CA THR A 52 12.07 -28.03 44.89
C THR A 52 11.67 -29.45 44.48
N GLY A 53 10.38 -29.75 44.37
CA GLY A 53 9.88 -31.07 43.93
C GLY A 53 10.18 -31.43 42.47
N ILE A 54 10.53 -30.46 41.62
CA ILE A 54 10.78 -30.68 40.18
C ILE A 54 12.28 -30.87 39.88
N SER A 55 13.17 -30.34 40.72
CA SER A 55 14.62 -30.53 40.57
C SER A 55 15.39 -30.08 41.81
N GLU A 56 16.02 -31.02 42.54
CA GLU A 56 17.02 -30.68 43.59
C GLU A 56 18.18 -29.84 43.02
N LYS A 57 18.45 -29.95 41.71
CA LYS A 57 19.44 -29.10 41.00
C LYS A 57 18.96 -27.66 40.84
N ALA A 58 17.65 -27.38 40.77
CA ALA A 58 17.13 -26.01 40.58
C ALA A 58 17.57 -25.07 41.72
N LEU A 59 17.68 -25.59 42.94
CA LEU A 59 18.24 -24.87 44.09
C LEU A 59 19.71 -24.46 43.90
N SER A 60 20.53 -25.28 43.23
CA SER A 60 21.95 -24.95 43.01
C SER A 60 22.19 -23.86 41.96
N PHE A 61 21.15 -23.50 41.20
CA PHE A 61 21.17 -22.41 40.21
C PHE A 61 20.58 -21.09 40.74
N LEU A 62 19.90 -21.09 41.90
CA LEU A 62 19.37 -19.86 42.50
C LEU A 62 20.45 -18.84 42.90
N ASN A 63 21.71 -19.29 43.03
CA ASN A 63 22.83 -18.49 43.54
C ASN A 63 23.97 -18.24 42.53
N LYS A 64 23.76 -18.50 41.23
CA LYS A 64 24.79 -18.18 40.22
C LYS A 64 24.25 -17.19 39.21
N GLU A 65 24.72 -15.95 39.31
CA GLU A 65 24.65 -14.97 38.22
C GLU A 65 25.16 -15.65 36.95
N SER A 66 24.27 -15.83 35.97
CA SER A 66 24.67 -16.34 34.66
C SER A 66 24.97 -15.16 33.76
N GLU A 67 26.22 -15.03 33.33
CA GLU A 67 26.56 -14.21 32.18
C GLU A 67 25.72 -14.68 30.98
N SER A 68 24.81 -13.84 30.50
CA SER A 68 24.07 -14.08 29.27
C SER A 68 23.89 -12.79 28.50
N ILE A 69 23.94 -12.90 27.18
CA ILE A 69 24.10 -11.81 26.22
C ILE A 69 22.86 -10.90 26.14
N ASN A 70 21.69 -11.32 26.65
CA ASN A 70 20.46 -10.51 26.68
C ASN A 70 19.81 -10.56 28.08
N GLN A 71 19.89 -9.47 28.85
CA GLN A 71 19.24 -9.37 30.17
C GLN A 71 17.77 -8.99 29.99
N LEU A 72 16.86 -9.87 30.44
CA LEU A 72 15.47 -9.49 30.65
C LEU A 72 15.38 -8.88 32.06
N ASP A 73 15.09 -7.59 32.16
CA ASP A 73 14.78 -6.95 33.44
C ASP A 73 13.39 -7.39 33.91
N VAL A 74 13.36 -7.90 35.14
CA VAL A 74 12.15 -8.46 35.76
C VAL A 74 12.13 -8.07 37.22
N PRO A 75 10.95 -8.05 37.86
CA PRO A 75 10.83 -7.74 39.28
C PRO A 75 11.76 -8.59 40.15
N SER A 76 12.30 -7.99 41.21
CA SER A 76 13.08 -8.72 42.22
C SER A 76 12.30 -9.84 42.92
N THR A 77 10.97 -9.79 42.85
CA THR A 77 10.07 -10.83 43.36
C THR A 77 9.92 -12.03 42.42
N TRP A 78 10.45 -11.96 41.20
CA TRP A 78 10.39 -13.04 40.22
C TRP A 78 11.71 -13.82 40.18
N LEU A 79 11.62 -15.10 39.80
CA LEU A 79 12.81 -15.89 39.48
C LEU A 79 13.12 -15.82 37.98
N LYS A 80 14.41 -15.87 37.65
CA LYS A 80 14.89 -16.08 36.27
C LYS A 80 15.53 -17.46 36.21
N LEU A 81 14.89 -18.39 35.51
CA LEU A 81 15.35 -19.78 35.44
C LEU A 81 15.73 -20.15 34.02
N LYS A 82 16.71 -21.05 33.86
CA LYS A 82 17.05 -21.59 32.54
C LYS A 82 15.84 -22.33 31.96
N PHE A 83 15.66 -22.23 30.65
CA PHE A 83 14.59 -22.93 29.92
C PHE A 83 14.47 -24.40 30.33
N ARG A 84 15.60 -25.12 30.44
CA ARG A 84 15.64 -26.55 30.79
C ARG A 84 15.17 -26.87 32.21
N THR A 85 15.10 -25.88 33.09
CA THR A 85 14.56 -26.04 34.45
C THR A 85 13.03 -26.09 34.42
N LEU A 86 12.40 -25.41 33.45
CA LEU A 86 10.95 -25.23 33.39
C LEU A 86 10.28 -26.01 32.25
N PHE A 87 11.02 -26.26 31.17
CA PHE A 87 10.48 -26.81 29.94
C PHE A 87 11.33 -27.96 29.40
N GLU A 88 10.63 -28.97 28.89
CA GLU A 88 11.15 -29.91 27.91
C GLU A 88 10.53 -29.64 26.53
N MET A 89 11.21 -30.13 25.49
CA MET A 89 10.73 -30.02 24.11
C MET A 89 10.61 -31.40 23.46
N GLN A 90 9.48 -31.62 22.79
CA GLN A 90 9.18 -32.86 22.08
C GLN A 90 8.78 -32.59 20.63
N GLY A 91 9.64 -33.03 19.69
CA GLY A 91 9.35 -32.96 18.26
C GLY A 91 8.24 -33.92 17.83
N GLY A 92 7.58 -33.59 16.72
CA GLY A 92 6.49 -34.39 16.15
C GLY A 92 6.94 -35.63 15.37
N SER A 93 5.97 -36.24 14.69
CA SER A 93 6.17 -37.45 13.87
C SER A 93 6.24 -37.11 12.37
N GLN A 94 6.95 -37.94 11.58
CA GLN A 94 6.99 -37.84 10.12
C GLN A 94 6.69 -39.22 9.51
N PRO A 95 5.42 -39.67 9.53
CA PRO A 95 5.04 -40.88 8.83
C PRO A 95 5.31 -40.75 7.31
N PRO A 96 5.50 -41.88 6.59
CA PRO A 96 5.64 -41.86 5.13
C PRO A 96 4.41 -41.25 4.47
N LYS A 97 4.61 -40.48 3.39
CA LYS A 97 3.50 -39.87 2.63
C LYS A 97 2.49 -40.89 2.10
N SER A 98 2.93 -42.12 1.84
CA SER A 98 2.05 -43.23 1.42
C SER A 98 1.00 -43.62 2.46
N LYS A 99 1.19 -43.26 3.74
CA LYS A 99 0.23 -43.48 4.81
C LYS A 99 -0.78 -42.33 4.98
N PHE A 100 -0.69 -41.27 4.18
CA PHE A 100 -1.51 -40.09 4.37
C PHE A 100 -2.89 -40.29 3.75
N SER A 101 -3.93 -39.82 4.45
CA SER A 101 -5.29 -39.73 3.94
C SER A 101 -5.79 -38.30 4.06
N SER A 102 -6.50 -37.81 3.05
CA SER A 102 -7.21 -36.52 3.09
C SER A 102 -8.57 -36.61 3.79
N THR A 103 -9.04 -37.82 4.07
CA THR A 103 -10.35 -38.12 4.67
C THR A 103 -10.17 -38.83 6.00
N GLU A 104 -11.06 -38.55 6.94
CA GLU A 104 -11.12 -39.26 8.22
C GLU A 104 -11.53 -40.72 8.01
N ARG A 105 -10.89 -41.63 8.75
CA ARG A 105 -11.10 -43.08 8.68
C ARG A 105 -10.93 -43.69 10.06
N ASP A 106 -11.62 -44.79 10.31
CA ASP A 106 -11.42 -45.56 11.53
C ASP A 106 -9.97 -46.05 11.67
N GLY A 107 -9.41 -45.99 12.89
CA GLY A 107 -7.99 -46.28 13.16
C GLY A 107 -6.98 -45.24 12.65
N TYR A 108 -7.43 -44.09 12.17
CA TYR A 108 -6.57 -42.97 11.76
C TYR A 108 -6.70 -41.79 12.74
N ILE A 109 -5.60 -41.07 12.94
CA ILE A 109 -5.55 -39.86 13.74
C ILE A 109 -5.20 -38.66 12.87
N ARG A 110 -5.73 -37.50 13.25
CA ARG A 110 -5.37 -36.23 12.64
C ARG A 110 -3.88 -35.94 12.83
N LEU A 111 -3.16 -35.61 11.76
CA LEU A 111 -1.78 -35.14 11.78
C LEU A 111 -1.73 -33.64 11.44
N TYR A 112 -1.51 -32.80 12.46
CA TYR A 112 -1.39 -31.36 12.29
C TYR A 112 -0.04 -30.94 11.73
N GLN A 113 -0.08 -30.08 10.73
CA GLN A 113 1.05 -29.39 10.13
C GLN A 113 0.89 -27.88 10.33
N ILE A 114 1.98 -27.10 10.15
CA ILE A 114 1.96 -25.64 10.36
C ILE A 114 0.80 -24.94 9.63
N ARG A 115 0.51 -25.34 8.39
CA ARG A 115 -0.57 -24.76 7.59
C ARG A 115 -1.98 -24.98 8.18
N ASP A 116 -2.16 -25.99 9.02
CA ASP A 116 -3.46 -26.31 9.65
C ASP A 116 -3.84 -25.35 10.79
N PHE A 117 -2.93 -24.46 11.16
CA PHE A 117 -3.17 -23.37 12.10
C PHE A 117 -3.49 -22.03 11.40
N GLY A 118 -3.51 -22.01 10.06
CA GLY A 118 -3.92 -20.85 9.27
C GLY A 118 -5.42 -20.83 8.94
N LYS A 119 -5.83 -19.83 8.13
CA LYS A 119 -7.23 -19.62 7.72
C LYS A 119 -7.81 -20.75 6.83
N SER A 120 -6.96 -21.53 6.20
CA SER A 120 -7.36 -22.58 5.25
C SER A 120 -6.61 -23.88 5.56
N PRO A 121 -7.02 -24.62 6.60
CA PRO A 121 -6.36 -25.87 6.97
C PRO A 121 -6.53 -26.92 5.86
N VAL A 122 -5.56 -27.82 5.71
CA VAL A 122 -5.61 -28.89 4.71
C VAL A 122 -5.48 -30.23 5.41
N PRO A 123 -6.62 -30.87 5.71
CA PRO A 123 -6.69 -32.16 6.37
C PRO A 123 -5.75 -33.25 5.93
N VAL A 124 -5.01 -33.79 6.91
CA VAL A 124 -4.18 -34.99 6.77
C VAL A 124 -4.40 -35.89 7.97
N TYR A 125 -4.73 -37.14 7.69
CA TYR A 125 -4.89 -38.22 8.66
C TYR A 125 -3.87 -39.31 8.38
N VAL A 126 -3.42 -40.00 9.43
CA VAL A 126 -2.45 -41.09 9.35
C VAL A 126 -2.86 -42.23 10.28
N PRO A 127 -2.49 -43.49 10.01
CA PRO A 127 -2.74 -44.61 10.92
C PRO A 127 -2.24 -44.30 12.33
N GLU A 128 -3.03 -44.61 13.33
CA GLU A 128 -2.75 -44.24 14.71
C GLU A 128 -1.44 -44.85 15.25
N ASP A 129 -1.11 -46.06 14.79
CA ASP A 129 0.13 -46.79 15.08
C ASP A 129 1.39 -46.17 14.43
N SER A 130 1.21 -45.27 13.45
CA SER A 130 2.31 -44.66 12.69
C SER A 130 2.88 -43.39 13.34
N VAL A 131 2.31 -42.98 14.47
CA VAL A 131 2.70 -41.78 15.22
C VAL A 131 2.81 -42.09 16.70
N SER A 132 3.89 -41.64 17.34
CA SER A 132 4.13 -41.87 18.77
C SER A 132 3.89 -40.64 19.64
N LYS A 133 3.64 -39.48 19.02
CA LYS A 133 3.56 -38.17 19.68
C LYS A 133 2.24 -37.48 19.35
N ARG A 134 1.59 -36.98 20.40
CA ARG A 134 0.27 -36.32 20.34
C ARG A 134 0.29 -35.03 21.14
N CYS A 135 -0.61 -34.14 20.78
CA CYS A 135 -0.91 -32.91 21.51
C CYS A 135 -2.41 -32.80 21.79
N THR A 136 -2.74 -31.99 22.79
CA THR A 136 -4.10 -31.55 23.11
C THR A 136 -4.21 -30.03 22.98
N GLU A 137 -5.41 -29.48 23.17
CA GLU A 137 -5.63 -28.02 23.17
C GLU A 137 -4.94 -27.31 24.34
N ASP A 138 -4.55 -28.04 25.38
CA ASP A 138 -3.84 -27.52 26.55
C ASP A 138 -2.31 -27.41 26.34
N ASP A 139 -1.80 -27.80 25.17
CA ASP A 139 -0.38 -27.71 24.83
C ASP A 139 -0.04 -26.36 24.15
N VAL A 140 1.22 -25.96 24.25
CA VAL A 140 1.80 -24.86 23.46
C VAL A 140 2.83 -25.44 22.49
N MET A 141 2.70 -25.04 21.21
CA MET A 141 3.48 -25.55 20.10
C MET A 141 4.29 -24.42 19.45
N ILE A 142 5.50 -24.73 18.98
CA ILE A 142 6.39 -23.78 18.29
C ILE A 142 6.74 -24.34 16.92
N GLY A 143 6.63 -23.52 15.87
CA GLY A 143 7.15 -23.83 14.54
C GLY A 143 8.68 -23.88 14.56
N ARG A 144 9.28 -24.94 14.02
CA ARG A 144 10.70 -25.26 14.20
C ARG A 144 11.61 -24.79 13.07
N TYR A 145 11.09 -24.72 11.85
CA TYR A 145 11.91 -24.58 10.63
C TYR A 145 11.32 -23.58 9.63
N GLY A 146 12.20 -23.09 8.75
CA GLY A 146 11.84 -22.22 7.62
C GLY A 146 11.09 -20.96 8.05
N ALA A 147 10.16 -20.50 7.21
CA ALA A 147 9.35 -19.29 7.47
C ALA A 147 8.37 -19.41 8.66
N SER A 148 8.33 -20.57 9.32
CA SER A 148 7.45 -20.81 10.47
C SER A 148 8.18 -20.83 11.81
N ILE A 149 9.51 -20.71 11.78
CA ILE A 149 10.33 -20.71 13.00
C ILE A 149 9.84 -19.65 14.00
N GLY A 150 9.66 -20.06 15.26
CA GLY A 150 9.23 -19.18 16.34
C GLY A 150 7.74 -18.82 16.35
N LYS A 151 6.94 -19.23 15.36
CA LYS A 151 5.49 -19.05 15.41
C LYS A 151 4.89 -19.93 16.51
N ILE A 152 4.03 -19.34 17.34
CA ILE A 152 3.44 -19.99 18.51
C ILE A 152 1.99 -20.37 18.24
N PHE A 153 1.62 -21.59 18.60
CA PHE A 153 0.28 -22.14 18.39
C PHE A 153 -0.21 -22.81 19.67
N TYR A 154 -1.52 -22.70 19.94
CA TYR A 154 -2.18 -23.66 20.83
C TYR A 154 -2.22 -25.02 20.16
N GLY A 155 -2.02 -26.09 20.93
CA GLY A 155 -2.14 -27.44 20.41
C GLY A 155 -3.57 -27.74 19.93
N LYS A 156 -3.72 -28.88 19.26
CA LYS A 156 -5.02 -29.40 18.83
C LYS A 156 -5.04 -30.90 19.09
N ASN A 157 -6.22 -31.46 19.36
CA ASN A 157 -6.35 -32.89 19.66
C ASN A 157 -5.94 -33.76 18.46
N GLY A 158 -4.74 -34.35 18.52
CA GLY A 158 -4.20 -35.18 17.45
C GLY A 158 -2.68 -35.38 17.50
N ALA A 159 -2.12 -35.96 16.44
CA ALA A 159 -0.68 -36.01 16.20
C ALA A 159 -0.18 -34.73 15.53
N TYR A 160 1.11 -34.47 15.59
CA TYR A 160 1.72 -33.27 14.99
C TYR A 160 3.01 -33.61 14.25
N ASN A 161 3.29 -32.82 13.22
CA ASN A 161 4.42 -33.01 12.33
C ASN A 161 5.77 -32.58 12.95
N VAL A 162 6.89 -33.11 12.45
CA VAL A 162 8.27 -32.74 12.86
C VAL A 162 8.60 -31.24 12.73
N ALA A 163 7.87 -30.50 11.91
CA ALA A 163 8.00 -29.06 11.78
C ALA A 163 7.44 -28.29 13.01
N LEU A 164 6.75 -28.98 13.91
CA LEU A 164 6.24 -28.46 15.18
C LEU A 164 7.01 -29.10 16.35
N VAL A 165 7.22 -28.29 17.39
CA VAL A 165 7.75 -28.71 18.68
C VAL A 165 6.70 -28.42 19.74
N ARG A 166 6.40 -29.42 20.56
CA ARG A 166 5.55 -29.27 21.74
C ARG A 166 6.41 -28.90 22.94
N LEU A 167 5.99 -27.87 23.68
CA LEU A 167 6.54 -27.55 25.00
C LEU A 167 5.88 -28.44 26.05
N ILE A 168 6.67 -28.94 26.99
CA ILE A 168 6.20 -29.72 28.14
C ILE A 168 6.66 -29.01 29.39
N TRP A 169 5.75 -28.73 30.32
CA TRP A 169 6.04 -28.00 31.56
C TRP A 169 5.12 -28.44 32.69
N SER A 170 5.42 -28.01 33.93
CA SER A 170 4.54 -28.21 35.08
C SER A 170 3.44 -27.15 35.12
N ARG A 171 2.19 -27.59 34.97
CA ARG A 171 0.99 -26.73 35.04
C ARG A 171 0.75 -26.11 36.41
N GLU A 172 1.42 -26.63 37.44
CA GLU A 172 1.39 -26.03 38.79
C GLU A 172 2.31 -24.82 38.93
N LEU A 173 3.31 -24.69 38.05
CA LEU A 173 4.25 -23.58 38.05
C LEU A 173 3.91 -22.52 37.01
N LEU A 174 3.44 -22.95 35.84
CA LEU A 174 3.23 -22.08 34.68
C LEU A 174 1.84 -22.30 34.08
N GLU A 175 1.10 -21.21 34.00
CA GLU A 175 -0.19 -21.14 33.31
C GLU A 175 0.02 -21.15 31.77
N GLN A 176 -0.89 -21.78 31.03
CA GLN A 176 -0.74 -22.02 29.58
C GLN A 176 -0.68 -20.74 28.74
N ASN A 177 -1.59 -19.79 28.97
CA ASN A 177 -1.62 -18.53 28.24
C ASN A 177 -0.40 -17.67 28.57
N PHE A 178 0.10 -17.71 29.81
CA PHE A 178 1.35 -17.05 30.17
C PHE A 178 2.55 -17.66 29.42
N VAL A 179 2.62 -18.99 29.28
CA VAL A 179 3.62 -19.65 28.43
C VAL A 179 3.50 -19.18 26.98
N TYR A 180 2.30 -19.14 26.42
CA TYR A 180 2.06 -18.63 25.07
C TYR A 180 2.57 -17.19 24.90
N GLN A 181 2.29 -16.32 25.88
CA GLN A 181 2.70 -14.92 25.90
C GLN A 181 4.22 -14.75 25.99
N ILE A 182 4.90 -15.55 26.81
CA ILE A 182 6.37 -15.57 26.89
C ILE A 182 6.97 -15.80 25.50
N PHE A 183 6.58 -16.89 24.84
CA PHE A 183 7.16 -17.25 23.54
C PHE A 183 6.70 -16.36 22.38
N SER A 184 5.62 -15.60 22.57
CA SER A 184 5.13 -14.61 21.59
C SER A 184 5.72 -13.20 21.79
N SER A 185 6.40 -12.95 22.92
CA SER A 185 7.04 -11.65 23.20
C SER A 185 8.16 -11.31 22.22
N TYR A 186 8.48 -10.02 22.09
CA TYR A 186 9.58 -9.56 21.26
C TYR A 186 10.91 -10.22 21.63
N TYR A 187 11.20 -10.34 22.94
CA TYR A 187 12.39 -11.04 23.44
C TYR A 187 12.54 -12.44 22.84
N MET A 188 11.46 -13.23 22.80
CA MET A 188 11.51 -14.59 22.26
C MET A 188 11.50 -14.62 20.72
N GLN A 189 10.73 -13.74 20.09
CA GLN A 189 10.68 -13.67 18.62
C GLN A 189 12.02 -13.22 18.03
N GLU A 190 12.73 -12.29 18.67
CA GLU A 190 14.09 -11.88 18.27
C GLU A 190 15.08 -13.05 18.37
N PHE A 191 15.02 -13.83 19.45
CA PHE A 191 15.81 -15.05 19.57
C PHE A 191 15.57 -16.01 18.39
N PHE A 192 14.31 -16.29 18.06
CA PHE A 192 13.99 -17.19 16.95
C PHE A 192 14.44 -16.64 15.60
N GLN A 193 14.32 -15.33 15.38
CA GLN A 193 14.82 -14.69 14.17
C GLN A 193 16.34 -14.84 14.04
N ASN A 194 17.09 -14.71 15.14
CA ASN A 194 18.54 -14.89 15.13
C ASN A 194 18.95 -16.35 14.84
N CYS A 195 18.13 -17.34 15.20
CA CYS A 195 18.36 -18.73 14.81
C CYS A 195 18.23 -18.96 13.29
N THR A 196 17.41 -18.18 12.57
CA THR A 196 17.23 -18.33 11.10
C THR A 196 18.45 -17.93 10.28
N ARG A 197 19.29 -17.04 10.81
CA ARG A 197 20.48 -16.52 10.12
C ARG A 197 21.67 -17.49 10.19
N SER A 198 21.51 -18.63 10.87
CA SER A 198 22.53 -19.67 10.97
C SER A 198 22.50 -20.62 9.75
N ALA A 199 23.61 -21.34 9.51
CA ALA A 199 23.73 -22.29 8.39
C ALA A 199 22.71 -23.45 8.41
N GLN A 200 22.04 -23.67 9.55
CA GLN A 200 20.93 -24.61 9.71
C GLN A 200 19.70 -23.86 10.23
N ALA A 201 18.91 -23.26 9.33
CA ALA A 201 17.73 -22.47 9.70
C ALA A 201 16.70 -23.27 10.52
N GLY A 202 16.72 -23.07 11.84
CA GLY A 202 15.91 -23.77 12.84
C GLY A 202 16.50 -23.57 14.24
N PHE A 203 15.82 -24.07 15.27
CA PHE A 203 16.37 -24.14 16.62
C PHE A 203 16.39 -25.58 17.15
N ASN A 204 17.30 -25.85 18.08
CA ASN A 204 17.45 -27.13 18.77
C ASN A 204 17.40 -26.97 20.30
N LYS A 205 17.53 -28.10 21.02
CA LYS A 205 17.50 -28.11 22.49
C LYS A 205 18.63 -27.29 23.12
N THR A 206 19.80 -27.27 22.50
CA THR A 206 20.97 -26.49 22.96
C THR A 206 20.73 -25.00 22.84
N ASP A 207 20.12 -24.54 21.73
CA ASP A 207 19.79 -23.12 21.55
C ASP A 207 18.79 -22.66 22.61
N MET A 208 17.68 -23.38 22.77
CA MET A 208 16.64 -23.05 23.75
C MET A 208 17.17 -23.10 25.19
N GLY A 209 18.12 -24.00 25.48
CA GLY A 209 18.74 -24.11 26.79
C GLY A 209 19.52 -22.89 27.26
N LYS A 210 19.86 -21.96 26.35
CA LYS A 210 20.53 -20.69 26.66
C LYS A 210 19.57 -19.65 27.24
N LEU A 211 18.26 -19.80 26.97
CA LEU A 211 17.23 -18.84 27.37
C LEU A 211 17.03 -18.83 28.88
N ASN A 212 16.82 -17.63 29.41
CA ASN A 212 16.31 -17.40 30.75
C ASN A 212 14.82 -17.07 30.64
N ILE A 213 14.01 -17.74 31.45
CA ILE A 213 12.56 -17.59 31.47
C ILE A 213 12.16 -16.91 32.79
N PRO A 214 11.38 -15.81 32.73
CA PRO A 214 10.78 -15.24 33.93
C PRO A 214 9.76 -16.19 34.54
N LEU A 215 9.77 -16.31 35.87
CA LEU A 215 8.80 -17.06 36.62
C LEU A 215 8.19 -16.17 37.74
N PRO A 216 7.02 -15.58 37.50
CA PRO A 216 6.19 -14.95 38.53
C PRO A 216 5.47 -15.99 39.40
N PRO A 217 4.92 -15.59 40.57
CA PRO A 217 3.91 -16.38 41.26
C PRO A 217 2.72 -16.72 40.36
N LEU A 218 2.12 -17.91 40.52
CA LEU A 218 1.04 -18.38 39.63
C LEU A 218 -0.18 -17.43 39.59
N GLU A 219 -0.54 -16.84 40.73
CA GLU A 219 -1.64 -15.85 40.78
C GLU A 219 -1.28 -14.55 40.03
N GLU A 220 -0.01 -14.14 40.04
CA GLU A 220 0.43 -13.00 39.23
C GLU A 220 0.39 -13.34 37.74
N GLN A 221 0.77 -14.57 37.34
CA GLN A 221 0.66 -15.00 35.93
C GLN A 221 -0.77 -14.90 35.41
N LYS A 222 -1.75 -15.33 36.20
CA LYS A 222 -3.17 -15.20 35.86
C LYS A 222 -3.59 -13.74 35.70
N GLU A 223 -3.14 -12.85 36.58
CA GLU A 223 -3.43 -11.42 36.43
C GLU A 223 -2.75 -10.83 35.20
N ILE A 224 -1.48 -11.18 34.91
CA ILE A 224 -0.79 -10.77 33.68
C ILE A 224 -1.63 -11.19 32.46
N VAL A 225 -2.05 -12.45 32.41
CA VAL A 225 -2.85 -12.99 31.30
C VAL A 225 -4.14 -12.19 31.11
N LYS A 226 -4.88 -11.95 32.20
CA LYS A 226 -6.11 -11.16 32.19
C LYS A 226 -5.89 -9.72 31.70
N VAL A 227 -4.80 -9.07 32.13
CA VAL A 227 -4.47 -7.70 31.69
C VAL A 227 -4.11 -7.70 30.21
N VAL A 228 -3.28 -8.64 29.75
CA VAL A 228 -2.90 -8.78 28.33
C VAL A 228 -4.13 -9.04 27.45
N GLU A 229 -5.02 -9.95 27.85
CA GLU A 229 -6.26 -10.25 27.12
C GLU A 229 -7.16 -9.02 27.03
N THR A 230 -7.26 -8.23 28.10
CA THR A 230 -8.01 -6.97 28.11
C THR A 230 -7.42 -5.97 27.12
N LEU A 231 -6.11 -5.74 27.19
CA LEU A 231 -5.43 -4.82 26.27
C LEU A 231 -5.51 -5.28 24.82
N PHE A 232 -5.37 -6.59 24.55
CA PHE A 232 -5.52 -7.14 23.20
C PHE A 232 -6.92 -6.94 22.65
N LYS A 233 -7.95 -7.09 23.48
CA LYS A 233 -9.33 -6.79 23.10
C LYS A 233 -9.52 -5.31 22.78
N GLU A 234 -8.93 -4.41 23.56
CA GLU A 234 -8.96 -2.97 23.27
C GLU A 234 -8.25 -2.64 21.96
N VAL A 235 -7.06 -3.22 21.71
CA VAL A 235 -6.35 -3.04 20.42
C VAL A 235 -7.22 -3.52 19.26
N ALA A 236 -7.85 -4.70 19.37
CA ALA A 236 -8.73 -5.22 18.32
C ALA A 236 -9.95 -4.33 18.05
N GLN A 237 -10.56 -3.77 19.11
CA GLN A 237 -11.66 -2.82 18.97
C GLN A 237 -11.21 -1.52 18.29
N LEU A 238 -10.04 -0.99 18.65
CA LEU A 238 -9.48 0.20 18.03
C LEU A 238 -9.11 -0.02 16.56
N GLU A 239 -8.54 -1.19 16.23
CA GLU A 239 -8.28 -1.62 14.85
C GLU A 239 -9.58 -1.60 14.03
N GLN A 240 -10.64 -2.23 14.53
CA GLN A 240 -11.94 -2.30 13.85
C GLN A 240 -12.57 -0.91 13.65
N LEU A 241 -12.65 -0.10 14.73
CA LEU A 241 -13.19 1.26 14.66
C LEU A 241 -12.40 2.15 13.68
N THR A 242 -11.10 1.89 13.51
CA THR A 242 -10.28 2.62 12.56
C THR A 242 -10.61 2.23 11.12
N VAL A 243 -10.76 0.94 10.84
CA VAL A 243 -11.20 0.45 9.51
C VAL A 243 -12.57 1.00 9.16
N GLU A 244 -13.54 0.95 10.08
CA GLU A 244 -14.89 1.49 9.87
C GLU A 244 -14.87 3.00 9.61
N ARG A 245 -14.10 3.77 10.39
CA ARG A 245 -13.95 5.23 10.22
C ARG A 245 -13.33 5.58 8.86
N ILE A 246 -12.31 4.84 8.43
CA ILE A 246 -11.69 5.03 7.12
C ILE A 246 -12.73 4.75 6.02
N GLY A 247 -13.45 3.63 6.10
CA GLY A 247 -14.50 3.29 5.12
C GLY A 247 -15.59 4.34 5.03
N LEU A 248 -16.18 4.74 6.16
CA LEU A 248 -17.22 5.79 6.21
C LEU A 248 -16.73 7.11 5.62
N LYS A 249 -15.46 7.44 5.87
CA LYS A 249 -14.83 8.64 5.34
C LYS A 249 -14.61 8.56 3.83
N GLU A 250 -14.16 7.41 3.31
CA GLU A 250 -14.03 7.19 1.87
C GLU A 250 -15.38 7.28 1.15
N ASP A 251 -16.44 6.71 1.75
CA ASP A 251 -17.80 6.79 1.24
C ASP A 251 -18.32 8.23 1.23
N PHE A 252 -18.10 8.97 2.32
CA PHE A 252 -18.46 10.38 2.41
C PHE A 252 -17.73 11.22 1.36
N VAL A 253 -16.40 11.05 1.23
CA VAL A 253 -15.59 11.76 0.22
C VAL A 253 -16.10 11.44 -1.17
N THR A 254 -16.33 10.17 -1.49
CA THR A 254 -16.89 9.79 -2.79
C THR A 254 -18.26 10.43 -3.03
N SER A 255 -19.14 10.45 -2.03
CA SER A 255 -20.45 11.09 -2.15
C SER A 255 -20.34 12.60 -2.38
N ALA A 256 -19.52 13.30 -1.59
CA ALA A 256 -19.34 14.75 -1.69
C ALA A 256 -18.69 15.14 -3.04
N LEU A 257 -17.70 14.39 -3.50
CA LEU A 257 -17.09 14.59 -4.82
C LEU A 257 -18.10 14.34 -5.95
N ASN A 258 -18.99 13.34 -5.83
CA ASN A 258 -20.06 13.12 -6.79
C ASN A 258 -21.08 14.28 -6.80
N GLN A 259 -21.38 14.89 -5.65
CA GLN A 259 -22.30 16.04 -5.59
C GLN A 259 -21.75 17.27 -6.33
N LEU A 260 -20.43 17.50 -6.30
CA LEU A 260 -19.78 18.53 -7.12
C LEU A 260 -20.09 18.35 -8.62
N THR A 261 -20.23 17.11 -9.08
CA THR A 261 -20.48 16.80 -10.48
C THR A 261 -21.96 16.87 -10.88
N THR A 262 -22.91 17.16 -9.99
CA THR A 262 -24.36 16.98 -10.31
C THR A 262 -25.28 18.20 -10.25
N ASN A 263 -24.85 19.40 -9.79
CA ASN A 263 -25.40 20.75 -10.14
C ASN A 263 -25.21 21.86 -9.07
N LYS A 264 -24.52 21.62 -7.95
CA LYS A 264 -24.22 22.66 -6.93
C LYS A 264 -22.71 22.84 -6.66
N ALA A 265 -21.92 22.85 -7.73
CA ALA A 265 -20.46 22.80 -7.64
C ALA A 265 -19.89 23.86 -6.68
N ASN A 266 -20.30 25.13 -6.75
CA ASN A 266 -19.63 26.18 -5.96
C ASN A 266 -19.88 26.07 -4.44
N GLN A 267 -21.12 25.85 -3.99
CA GLN A 267 -21.43 25.74 -2.55
C GLN A 267 -20.80 24.48 -1.95
N GLU A 268 -20.92 23.36 -2.65
CA GLU A 268 -20.31 22.09 -2.24
C GLU A 268 -18.78 22.18 -2.27
N TRP A 269 -18.21 22.96 -3.20
CA TRP A 269 -16.77 23.20 -3.30
C TRP A 269 -16.26 24.00 -2.10
N THR A 270 -16.93 25.10 -1.75
CA THR A 270 -16.59 25.90 -0.55
C THR A 270 -16.68 25.06 0.71
N PHE A 271 -17.77 24.29 0.88
CA PHE A 271 -17.94 23.39 2.02
C PHE A 271 -16.80 22.36 2.11
N LEU A 272 -16.45 21.74 0.99
CA LEU A 272 -15.36 20.78 0.93
C LEU A 272 -14.03 21.44 1.28
N GLN A 273 -13.72 22.63 0.73
CA GLN A 273 -12.49 23.37 1.01
C GLN A 273 -12.28 23.61 2.51
N ASP A 274 -13.33 24.00 3.24
CA ASP A 274 -13.28 24.22 4.69
C ASP A 274 -12.94 22.93 5.46
N HIS A 275 -13.17 21.77 4.84
CA HIS A 275 -12.98 20.45 5.45
C HIS A 275 -11.92 19.62 4.71
N PHE A 276 -11.04 20.24 3.93
CA PHE A 276 -10.05 19.49 3.14
C PHE A 276 -9.11 18.67 4.02
N LYS A 277 -8.54 19.27 5.07
CA LYS A 277 -7.62 18.57 5.99
C LYS A 277 -8.26 17.34 6.64
N PRO A 278 -9.45 17.43 7.26
CA PRO A 278 -10.05 16.25 7.87
C PRO A 278 -10.56 15.22 6.86
N PHE A 279 -10.80 15.54 5.59
CA PHE A 279 -11.30 14.59 4.59
C PHE A 279 -10.24 13.97 3.66
N PHE A 280 -9.18 14.72 3.37
CA PHE A 280 -8.11 14.34 2.44
C PHE A 280 -6.77 14.12 3.17
N ASN A 281 -6.80 13.30 4.23
CA ASN A 281 -5.59 12.90 4.96
C ASN A 281 -5.13 11.45 4.65
N GLU A 282 -5.68 10.85 3.60
CA GLU A 282 -5.29 9.55 3.06
C GLU A 282 -5.04 9.71 1.55
N ALA A 283 -3.99 9.05 1.04
CA ALA A 283 -3.58 9.18 -0.36
C ALA A 283 -4.68 8.78 -1.36
N THR A 284 -5.53 7.81 -0.99
CA THR A 284 -6.66 7.36 -1.81
C THR A 284 -7.67 8.47 -2.05
N ASN A 285 -8.01 9.23 -1.00
CA ASN A 285 -8.96 10.34 -1.10
C ASN A 285 -8.39 11.51 -1.90
N ILE A 286 -7.10 11.83 -1.74
CA ILE A 286 -6.46 12.90 -2.51
C ILE A 286 -6.43 12.54 -3.99
N LYS A 287 -6.13 11.29 -4.33
CA LYS A 287 -6.21 10.81 -5.71
C LYS A 287 -7.62 11.02 -6.32
N LYS A 288 -8.67 10.62 -5.59
CA LYS A 288 -10.07 10.85 -6.02
C LYS A 288 -10.38 12.35 -6.21
N LEU A 289 -9.84 13.21 -5.35
CA LEU A 289 -9.96 14.67 -5.50
C LEU A 289 -9.34 15.16 -6.80
N ARG A 290 -8.11 14.74 -7.14
CA ARG A 290 -7.44 15.12 -8.40
C ARG A 290 -8.27 14.72 -9.63
N GLU A 291 -8.76 13.48 -9.64
CA GLU A 291 -9.63 12.96 -10.70
C GLU A 291 -10.92 13.80 -10.84
N THR A 292 -11.53 14.16 -9.71
CA THR A 292 -12.74 15.02 -9.68
C THR A 292 -12.44 16.42 -10.18
N VAL A 293 -11.31 17.03 -9.79
CA VAL A 293 -10.89 18.35 -10.28
C VAL A 293 -10.77 18.34 -11.80
N LEU A 294 -10.12 17.34 -12.39
CA LEU A 294 -10.00 17.22 -13.85
C LEU A 294 -11.36 17.05 -14.52
N GLN A 295 -12.24 16.22 -13.95
CA GLN A 295 -13.59 16.05 -14.46
C GLN A 295 -14.40 17.36 -14.42
N LEU A 296 -14.36 18.09 -13.31
CA LEU A 296 -15.06 19.37 -13.17
C LEU A 296 -14.50 20.44 -14.11
N ALA A 297 -13.18 20.39 -14.39
CA ALA A 297 -12.51 21.30 -15.32
C ALA A 297 -13.06 21.14 -16.74
N VAL A 298 -13.10 19.91 -17.25
CA VAL A 298 -13.58 19.63 -18.62
C VAL A 298 -15.11 19.69 -18.75
N GLN A 299 -15.83 19.62 -17.62
CA GLN A 299 -17.27 19.92 -17.55
C GLN A 299 -17.57 21.43 -17.49
N GLY A 300 -16.54 22.28 -17.40
CA GLY A 300 -16.68 23.72 -17.26
C GLY A 300 -17.32 24.17 -15.95
N LYS A 301 -17.33 23.31 -14.92
CA LYS A 301 -17.93 23.63 -13.61
C LYS A 301 -17.03 24.49 -12.73
N LEU A 302 -15.72 24.38 -12.91
CA LEU A 302 -14.74 25.16 -12.16
C LEU A 302 -14.71 26.65 -12.52
N THR A 303 -15.24 27.02 -13.68
CA THR A 303 -15.24 28.39 -14.23
C THR A 303 -16.63 29.01 -14.34
N SER A 304 -17.62 28.45 -13.62
CA SER A 304 -19.00 28.94 -13.62
C SER A 304 -19.11 30.43 -13.27
N GLU A 305 -18.41 30.87 -12.21
CA GLU A 305 -18.36 32.28 -11.79
C GLU A 305 -17.58 33.14 -12.77
N TRP A 306 -16.51 32.59 -13.35
CA TRP A 306 -15.74 33.27 -14.38
C TRP A 306 -16.64 33.62 -15.57
N ARG A 307 -17.45 32.67 -16.07
CA ARG A 307 -18.39 32.94 -17.17
C ARG A 307 -19.41 34.01 -16.83
N ALA A 308 -19.97 33.98 -15.61
CA ALA A 308 -20.92 35.00 -15.16
C ALA A 308 -20.31 36.42 -15.18
N ASN A 309 -19.00 36.53 -14.93
CA ASN A 309 -18.26 37.80 -14.97
C ASN A 309 -17.71 38.16 -16.36
N HIS A 310 -17.83 37.27 -17.36
CA HIS A 310 -17.34 37.48 -18.73
C HIS A 310 -18.43 37.14 -19.78
N PRO A 311 -19.61 37.81 -19.76
CA PRO A 311 -20.75 37.47 -20.61
C PRO A 311 -20.50 37.75 -22.10
N ASP A 312 -19.60 38.69 -22.43
CA ASP A 312 -19.31 39.10 -23.80
C ASP A 312 -18.24 38.22 -24.49
N THR A 313 -17.96 37.03 -23.95
CA THR A 313 -16.96 36.12 -24.51
C THR A 313 -17.44 35.48 -25.81
N GLU A 314 -16.52 35.26 -26.76
CA GLU A 314 -16.83 34.60 -28.04
C GLU A 314 -17.37 33.19 -27.80
N ASP A 315 -18.47 32.84 -28.45
CA ASP A 315 -19.02 31.49 -28.42
C ASP A 315 -18.05 30.49 -29.08
N ALA A 316 -17.81 29.34 -28.43
CA ALA A 316 -16.85 28.35 -28.88
C ALA A 316 -17.18 27.76 -30.26
N SER A 317 -18.43 27.86 -30.75
CA SER A 317 -18.78 27.47 -32.11
C SER A 317 -18.15 28.38 -33.18
N VAL A 318 -17.86 29.65 -32.84
CA VAL A 318 -17.14 30.59 -33.72
C VAL A 318 -15.66 30.21 -33.77
N LEU A 319 -15.07 29.94 -32.60
CA LEU A 319 -13.71 29.41 -32.47
C LEU A 319 -13.52 28.12 -33.29
N LEU A 320 -14.45 27.16 -33.13
CA LEU A 320 -14.41 25.89 -33.86
C LEU A 320 -14.41 26.10 -35.38
N LYS A 321 -15.25 27.01 -35.89
CA LYS A 321 -15.28 27.35 -37.32
C LYS A 321 -13.96 27.95 -37.79
N ARG A 322 -13.32 28.81 -36.98
CA ARG A 322 -12.00 29.39 -37.28
C ARG A 322 -10.95 28.29 -37.40
N ILE A 323 -10.87 27.41 -36.42
CA ILE A 323 -9.95 26.26 -36.42
C ILE A 323 -10.19 25.36 -37.64
N GLN A 324 -11.44 25.01 -37.93
CA GLN A 324 -11.78 24.16 -39.08
C GLN A 324 -11.38 24.80 -40.42
N LYS A 325 -11.56 26.12 -40.57
CA LYS A 325 -11.15 26.86 -41.76
C LYS A 325 -9.63 26.86 -41.93
N GLU A 326 -8.89 27.14 -40.87
CA GLU A 326 -7.42 27.11 -40.92
C GLU A 326 -6.90 25.70 -41.21
N LYS A 327 -7.44 24.69 -40.55
CA LYS A 327 -7.11 23.30 -40.82
C LYS A 327 -7.39 22.91 -42.27
N ALA A 328 -8.52 23.32 -42.84
CA ALA A 328 -8.83 23.08 -44.25
C ALA A 328 -7.81 23.77 -45.18
N GLN A 329 -7.35 24.96 -44.83
CA GLN A 329 -6.29 25.66 -45.55
C GLN A 329 -4.95 24.91 -45.47
N LEU A 330 -4.55 24.41 -44.29
CA LEU A 330 -3.35 23.59 -44.13
C LEU A 330 -3.39 22.28 -44.94
N ILE A 331 -4.57 21.67 -45.09
CA ILE A 331 -4.77 20.50 -45.97
C ILE A 331 -4.59 20.91 -47.45
N LYS A 332 -5.17 22.04 -47.86
CA LYS A 332 -5.05 22.58 -49.22
C LYS A 332 -3.59 22.88 -49.57
N ASP A 333 -2.84 23.41 -48.62
CA ASP A 333 -1.42 23.74 -48.74
C ASP A 333 -0.51 22.50 -48.59
N LYS A 334 -1.08 21.29 -48.43
CA LYS A 334 -0.38 20.01 -48.25
C LYS A 334 0.56 19.96 -47.04
N LYS A 335 0.39 20.88 -46.08
CA LYS A 335 1.14 20.89 -44.80
C LYS A 335 0.68 19.76 -43.86
N ILE A 336 -0.59 19.38 -43.97
CA ILE A 336 -1.16 18.21 -43.27
C ILE A 336 -1.91 17.32 -44.26
N LYS A 337 -2.01 16.03 -43.94
CA LYS A 337 -2.66 15.05 -44.82
C LYS A 337 -4.17 15.22 -44.79
N LYS A 338 -4.82 15.03 -45.94
CA LYS A 338 -6.28 14.96 -46.02
C LYS A 338 -6.78 13.73 -45.28
N GLU A 339 -7.74 13.92 -44.38
CA GLU A 339 -8.33 12.87 -43.56
C GLU A 339 -9.73 12.48 -44.04
N LYS A 340 -10.21 11.32 -43.61
CA LYS A 340 -11.61 10.92 -43.81
C LYS A 340 -12.51 11.79 -42.94
N ALA A 341 -13.72 12.06 -43.42
CA ALA A 341 -14.72 12.77 -42.62
C ALA A 341 -15.00 11.98 -41.33
N LEU A 342 -15.04 12.71 -40.21
CA LEU A 342 -15.36 12.13 -38.90
C LEU A 342 -16.88 11.98 -38.75
N PRO A 343 -17.35 10.99 -37.96
CA PRO A 343 -18.76 10.83 -37.69
C PRO A 343 -19.30 12.04 -36.93
N LYS A 344 -20.49 12.49 -37.32
CA LYS A 344 -21.23 13.51 -36.56
C LYS A 344 -21.43 13.04 -35.12
N ILE A 345 -21.39 13.97 -34.18
CA ILE A 345 -21.66 13.69 -32.77
C ILE A 345 -23.17 13.46 -32.63
N THR A 346 -23.53 12.31 -32.06
CA THR A 346 -24.93 11.94 -31.78
C THR A 346 -25.29 12.25 -30.32
N LYS A 347 -26.59 12.37 -30.02
CA LYS A 347 -27.06 12.67 -28.65
C LYS A 347 -26.65 11.59 -27.65
N ASP A 348 -26.61 10.33 -28.08
CA ASP A 348 -26.27 9.19 -27.21
C ASP A 348 -24.78 9.14 -26.81
N GLU A 349 -23.92 9.85 -27.54
CA GLU A 349 -22.50 9.95 -27.24
C GLU A 349 -22.18 11.05 -26.22
N ILE A 350 -23.09 12.02 -26.04
CA ILE A 350 -22.86 13.18 -25.17
C ILE A 350 -22.91 12.73 -23.71
N PRO A 351 -21.80 12.82 -22.95
CA PRO A 351 -21.72 12.27 -21.61
C PRO A 351 -22.41 13.15 -20.56
N TYR A 352 -22.50 14.46 -20.81
CA TYR A 352 -23.11 15.46 -19.94
C TYR A 352 -23.42 16.73 -20.72
N GLU A 353 -24.29 17.57 -20.15
CA GLU A 353 -24.59 18.90 -20.69
C GLU A 353 -23.41 19.84 -20.50
N LEU A 354 -23.05 20.55 -21.57
CA LEU A 354 -22.03 21.59 -21.50
C LEU A 354 -22.64 22.92 -21.04
N PRO A 355 -21.83 23.78 -20.42
CA PRO A 355 -22.23 25.15 -20.17
C PRO A 355 -22.58 25.93 -21.44
N GLU A 356 -23.37 26.98 -21.28
CA GLU A 356 -23.63 27.94 -22.34
C GLU A 356 -22.32 28.53 -22.88
N GLY A 357 -22.22 28.67 -24.20
CA GLY A 357 -21.02 29.14 -24.90
C GLY A 357 -19.99 28.06 -25.25
N TRP A 358 -20.14 26.82 -24.74
CA TRP A 358 -19.26 25.70 -25.07
C TRP A 358 -19.84 24.82 -26.18
N VAL A 359 -18.97 24.09 -26.88
CA VAL A 359 -19.40 23.14 -27.91
C VAL A 359 -18.64 21.82 -27.82
N TRP A 360 -19.33 20.72 -28.07
CA TRP A 360 -18.69 19.43 -28.30
C TRP A 360 -18.11 19.37 -29.72
N CYS A 361 -16.85 19.00 -29.86
CA CYS A 361 -16.24 18.67 -31.14
C CYS A 361 -15.43 17.36 -31.04
N ARG A 362 -15.01 16.81 -32.18
CA ARG A 362 -14.06 15.68 -32.19
C ARG A 362 -12.63 16.23 -32.12
N VAL A 363 -11.72 15.58 -31.41
CA VAL A 363 -10.30 15.99 -31.39
C VAL A 363 -9.72 16.08 -32.80
N GLY A 364 -10.11 15.17 -33.70
CA GLY A 364 -9.68 15.18 -35.09
C GLY A 364 -10.31 16.30 -35.95
N GLU A 365 -11.27 17.07 -35.46
CA GLU A 365 -11.75 18.29 -36.13
C GLU A 365 -10.85 19.48 -35.84
N ILE A 366 -10.28 19.54 -34.63
CA ILE A 366 -9.47 20.67 -34.17
C ILE A 366 -7.95 20.45 -34.34
N LEU A 367 -7.44 19.22 -34.11
CA LEU A 367 -6.01 18.96 -34.06
C LEU A 367 -5.56 18.00 -35.16
N ASN A 368 -4.30 18.11 -35.58
CA ASN A 368 -3.64 17.09 -36.39
C ASN A 368 -3.05 16.02 -35.46
N VAL A 369 -3.57 14.79 -35.56
CA VAL A 369 -3.15 13.66 -34.72
C VAL A 369 -2.38 12.68 -35.57
N LYS A 370 -1.09 12.48 -35.26
CA LYS A 370 -0.15 11.73 -36.08
C LYS A 370 0.84 10.91 -35.24
N SER A 371 1.72 10.20 -35.91
CA SER A 371 2.87 9.51 -35.32
C SER A 371 4.09 9.78 -36.19
N SER A 372 5.27 9.59 -35.63
CA SER A 372 6.55 9.71 -36.35
C SER A 372 6.70 8.70 -37.47
N LYS A 373 7.65 8.95 -38.37
CA LYS A 373 8.14 7.94 -39.33
C LYS A 373 8.90 6.85 -38.58
N ARG A 374 8.65 5.59 -38.97
CA ARG A 374 9.26 4.40 -38.38
C ARG A 374 10.79 4.43 -38.38
N VAL A 375 11.36 4.19 -37.20
CA VAL A 375 12.77 3.85 -36.97
C VAL A 375 12.86 2.34 -36.66
N PHE A 376 13.75 1.65 -37.36
CA PHE A 376 14.01 0.22 -37.18
C PHE A 376 15.11 -0.01 -36.15
N LYS A 377 15.15 -1.20 -35.54
CA LYS A 377 16.17 -1.55 -34.54
C LYS A 377 17.60 -1.43 -35.08
N SER A 378 17.80 -1.68 -36.38
CA SER A 378 19.08 -1.52 -37.06
C SER A 378 19.58 -0.07 -37.12
N ASP A 379 18.70 0.90 -36.88
CA ASP A 379 19.01 2.33 -36.92
C ASP A 379 19.49 2.87 -35.56
N TYR A 380 19.53 2.03 -34.54
CA TYR A 380 19.91 2.45 -33.19
C TYR A 380 21.42 2.54 -33.07
N VAL A 381 21.88 3.66 -32.52
CA VAL A 381 23.29 3.93 -32.24
C VAL A 381 23.51 4.14 -30.75
N LYS A 382 24.77 4.06 -30.30
CA LYS A 382 25.14 4.24 -28.89
C LYS A 382 25.02 5.70 -28.44
N GLU A 383 25.26 6.64 -29.34
CA GLU A 383 25.24 8.08 -29.10
C GLU A 383 24.67 8.79 -30.34
N GLY A 384 23.95 9.89 -30.15
CA GLY A 384 23.29 10.62 -31.24
C GLY A 384 22.12 11.46 -30.76
N VAL A 385 21.09 11.60 -31.59
CA VAL A 385 19.84 12.27 -31.20
C VAL A 385 19.00 11.32 -30.35
N PRO A 386 18.51 11.75 -29.17
CA PRO A 386 17.69 10.91 -28.29
C PRO A 386 16.47 10.31 -28.99
N PHE A 387 16.21 9.02 -28.77
CA PHE A 387 15.06 8.32 -29.33
C PHE A 387 14.09 7.85 -28.23
N PHE A 388 13.02 8.63 -28.04
CA PHE A 388 12.07 8.44 -26.95
C PHE A 388 11.01 7.37 -27.26
N ARG A 389 10.67 6.62 -26.21
CA ARG A 389 9.57 5.64 -26.14
C ARG A 389 8.65 6.03 -24.98
N SER A 390 7.64 5.21 -24.72
CA SER A 390 6.68 5.44 -23.62
C SER A 390 7.32 5.57 -22.24
N LYS A 391 8.50 4.96 -22.01
CA LYS A 391 9.28 5.11 -20.75
C LYS A 391 9.67 6.57 -20.56
N GLU A 392 10.35 7.14 -21.55
CA GLU A 392 10.89 8.50 -21.49
C GLU A 392 9.76 9.54 -21.43
N ILE A 393 8.68 9.35 -22.20
CA ILE A 393 7.47 10.20 -22.12
C ILE A 393 6.84 10.16 -20.72
N GLY A 394 6.75 8.98 -20.10
CA GLY A 394 6.24 8.88 -18.74
C GLY A 394 7.11 9.57 -17.69
N GLN A 395 8.45 9.48 -17.81
CA GLN A 395 9.38 10.21 -16.92
C GLN A 395 9.19 11.72 -17.07
N LEU A 396 9.18 12.21 -18.30
CA LEU A 396 9.00 13.63 -18.62
C LEU A 396 7.66 14.19 -18.14
N GLY A 397 6.56 13.46 -18.37
CA GLY A 397 5.24 13.85 -17.92
C GLY A 397 5.12 14.01 -16.39
N ARG A 398 5.95 13.26 -15.63
CA ARG A 398 6.04 13.38 -14.17
C ARG A 398 7.07 14.39 -13.69
N GLY A 399 7.68 15.17 -14.60
CA GLY A 399 8.76 16.10 -14.27
C GLY A 399 10.05 15.42 -13.78
N GLN A 400 10.24 14.13 -14.08
CA GLN A 400 11.43 13.37 -13.69
C GLN A 400 12.57 13.58 -14.68
N GLU A 401 13.80 13.41 -14.22
CA GLU A 401 14.95 13.31 -15.13
C GLU A 401 14.81 12.11 -16.08
N VAL A 402 15.17 12.33 -17.35
CA VAL A 402 15.06 11.32 -18.40
C VAL A 402 16.32 10.51 -18.50
N THR A 403 16.19 9.19 -18.44
CA THR A 403 17.30 8.26 -18.71
C THR A 403 17.10 7.60 -20.06
N THR A 404 17.74 8.17 -21.08
CA THR A 404 17.67 7.69 -22.47
C THR A 404 18.77 6.71 -22.78
N GLU A 405 18.40 5.53 -23.28
CA GLU A 405 19.32 4.45 -23.66
C GLU A 405 19.40 4.25 -25.18
N LEU A 406 18.51 4.90 -25.95
CA LEU A 406 18.39 4.72 -27.39
C LEU A 406 18.59 6.03 -28.13
N PHE A 407 19.40 5.98 -29.18
CA PHE A 407 19.71 7.14 -30.02
C PHE A 407 19.59 6.76 -31.50
N ILE A 408 19.38 7.77 -32.34
CA ILE A 408 19.49 7.66 -33.80
C ILE A 408 20.60 8.59 -34.31
N GLU A 409 21.16 8.27 -35.47
CA GLU A 409 22.17 9.12 -36.11
C GLU A 409 21.61 10.51 -36.44
N ARG A 410 22.47 11.52 -36.27
CA ARG A 410 22.18 12.92 -36.59
C ARG A 410 21.67 13.10 -38.03
N GLU A 411 22.34 12.48 -39.01
CA GLU A 411 21.96 12.57 -40.42
C GLU A 411 20.54 12.03 -40.67
N LYS A 412 20.22 10.90 -40.04
CA LYS A 412 18.88 10.30 -40.14
C LYS A 412 17.81 11.16 -39.50
N PHE A 413 18.12 11.78 -38.36
CA PHE A 413 17.24 12.75 -37.71
C PHE A 413 16.97 13.95 -38.62
N GLU A 414 18.01 14.59 -39.18
CA GLU A 414 17.84 15.74 -40.08
C GLU A 414 17.04 15.37 -41.33
N LYS A 415 17.28 14.18 -41.90
CA LYS A 415 16.45 13.66 -43.00
C LYS A 415 14.98 13.54 -42.59
N PHE A 416 14.69 12.94 -41.44
CA PHE A 416 13.31 12.80 -40.97
C PHE A 416 12.64 14.13 -40.64
N LYS A 417 13.39 15.05 -40.05
CA LYS A 417 12.94 16.43 -39.78
C LYS A 417 12.55 17.16 -41.06
N ASN A 418 13.35 17.03 -42.12
CA ASN A 418 13.07 17.65 -43.42
C ASN A 418 11.93 16.96 -44.18
N ASP A 419 11.89 15.63 -44.20
CA ASP A 419 10.94 14.85 -45.01
C ASP A 419 9.55 14.69 -44.35
N PHE A 420 9.50 14.60 -43.02
CA PHE A 420 8.30 14.23 -42.26
C PHE A 420 7.93 15.20 -41.14
N GLY A 421 8.83 16.13 -40.79
CA GLY A 421 8.68 17.00 -39.63
C GLY A 421 9.02 16.30 -38.30
N VAL A 422 9.19 17.11 -37.26
CA VAL A 422 9.38 16.68 -35.86
C VAL A 422 8.41 17.43 -34.96
N THR A 423 8.36 17.04 -33.70
CA THR A 423 7.62 17.78 -32.67
C THR A 423 8.19 19.19 -32.49
N LYS A 424 7.33 20.12 -32.14
CA LYS A 424 7.68 21.47 -31.68
C LYS A 424 7.22 21.67 -30.24
N ALA A 425 7.79 22.65 -29.56
CA ALA A 425 7.33 23.03 -28.23
C ALA A 425 5.81 23.34 -28.24
N GLY A 426 5.13 22.86 -27.22
CA GLY A 426 3.66 22.94 -27.10
C GLY A 426 2.91 21.74 -27.67
N ASP A 427 3.50 20.94 -28.57
CA ASP A 427 2.91 19.66 -28.98
C ASP A 427 2.76 18.71 -27.79
N ILE A 428 1.84 17.75 -27.88
CA ILE A 428 1.68 16.72 -26.83
C ILE A 428 2.01 15.35 -27.41
N LEU A 429 2.81 14.58 -26.68
CA LEU A 429 3.00 13.16 -26.91
C LEU A 429 2.22 12.34 -25.91
N ILE A 430 1.47 11.35 -26.38
CA ILE A 430 0.73 10.40 -25.55
C ILE A 430 1.14 8.96 -25.85
N ALA A 431 1.44 8.20 -24.80
CA ALA A 431 1.71 6.78 -24.90
C ALA A 431 0.42 5.98 -25.08
N CYS A 432 0.44 5.04 -26.03
CA CYS A 432 -0.78 4.42 -26.57
C CYS A 432 -0.81 2.89 -26.46
N ILE A 433 0.23 2.27 -25.93
CA ILE A 433 0.39 0.80 -25.85
C ILE A 433 0.88 0.38 -24.46
N GLY A 434 0.39 -0.79 -24.00
CA GLY A 434 0.86 -1.49 -22.80
C GLY A 434 0.50 -0.77 -21.49
N GLY A 435 1.24 -1.07 -20.42
CA GLY A 435 1.04 -0.46 -19.10
C GLY A 435 1.38 1.04 -19.01
N SER A 436 1.72 1.67 -20.13
CA SER A 436 2.01 3.10 -20.24
C SER A 436 0.93 3.90 -20.96
N ILE A 437 -0.19 3.27 -21.34
CA ILE A 437 -1.31 3.97 -21.99
C ILE A 437 -1.72 5.17 -21.13
N GLY A 438 -1.83 6.33 -21.78
CA GLY A 438 -2.29 7.55 -21.12
C GLY A 438 -1.19 8.45 -20.57
N ASN A 439 0.06 7.98 -20.49
CA ASN A 439 1.16 8.87 -20.11
C ASN A 439 1.33 9.97 -21.17
N THR A 440 1.17 11.22 -20.77
CA THR A 440 1.28 12.42 -21.60
C THR A 440 2.57 13.18 -21.30
N TRP A 441 3.07 13.93 -22.28
CA TRP A 441 4.10 14.93 -22.07
C TRP A 441 3.87 16.13 -22.98
N LEU A 442 3.96 17.33 -22.40
CA LEU A 442 4.02 18.59 -23.12
C LEU A 442 5.45 18.80 -23.64
N VAL A 443 5.61 18.73 -24.96
CA VAL A 443 6.92 18.84 -25.59
C VAL A 443 7.51 20.23 -25.32
N ASP A 444 8.78 20.26 -24.91
CA ASP A 444 9.60 21.47 -24.78
C ASP A 444 10.56 21.61 -25.99
N ASP A 445 11.48 22.57 -25.94
CA ASP A 445 12.41 22.88 -27.04
C ASP A 445 13.54 21.85 -27.22
N ARG A 446 13.55 20.76 -26.44
CA ARG A 446 14.62 19.77 -26.55
C ARG A 446 14.56 19.05 -27.90
N GLU A 447 15.74 18.66 -28.37
CA GLU A 447 15.86 17.91 -29.61
C GLU A 447 15.79 16.39 -29.36
N PHE A 448 14.84 15.73 -30.00
CA PHE A 448 14.67 14.28 -29.92
C PHE A 448 13.83 13.76 -31.11
N TYR A 449 13.83 12.45 -31.28
CA TYR A 449 12.88 11.75 -32.14
C TYR A 449 12.14 10.67 -31.34
N TYR A 450 11.02 10.15 -31.85
CA TYR A 450 10.16 9.29 -31.03
C TYR A 450 9.63 8.05 -31.76
N LYS A 451 9.28 7.02 -30.99
CA LYS A 451 8.90 5.71 -31.50
C LYS A 451 7.51 5.67 -32.12
N ASP A 452 7.46 5.30 -33.41
CA ASP A 452 6.21 5.11 -34.15
C ASP A 452 5.33 4.02 -33.52
N GLY A 453 4.01 4.23 -33.58
CA GLY A 453 3.01 3.25 -33.14
C GLY A 453 2.82 3.15 -31.62
N ASN A 454 3.86 3.43 -30.82
CA ASN A 454 3.78 3.48 -29.36
C ASN A 454 3.36 4.86 -28.84
N LEU A 455 3.81 5.91 -29.53
CA LEU A 455 3.58 7.30 -29.18
C LEU A 455 2.79 7.99 -30.29
N VAL A 456 1.79 8.77 -29.88
CA VAL A 456 0.99 9.60 -30.77
C VAL A 456 1.24 11.06 -30.43
N GLN A 457 1.42 11.88 -31.48
CA GLN A 457 1.57 13.33 -31.39
C GLN A 457 0.24 14.01 -31.68
N LEU A 458 -0.10 14.98 -30.83
CA LEU A 458 -1.14 15.98 -31.06
C LEU A 458 -0.43 17.32 -31.33
N ASP A 459 -0.58 17.84 -32.55
CA ASP A 459 0.02 19.11 -32.93
C ASP A 459 -0.64 20.26 -32.16
N SER A 460 0.18 21.17 -31.62
CA SER A 460 -0.28 22.40 -30.99
C SER A 460 -0.76 23.44 -32.01
N ILE A 461 -1.81 24.15 -31.65
CA ILE A 461 -2.36 25.31 -32.38
C ILE A 461 -2.62 26.48 -31.41
N PRO A 462 -2.51 27.74 -31.85
CA PRO A 462 -2.71 28.90 -30.98
C PRO A 462 -4.07 28.97 -30.28
N GLU A 463 -5.12 28.48 -30.94
CA GLU A 463 -6.51 28.51 -30.49
C GLU A 463 -6.81 27.52 -29.34
N ILE A 464 -5.92 26.56 -29.11
CA ILE A 464 -6.09 25.52 -28.10
C ILE A 464 -4.93 25.60 -27.12
N ASP A 465 -5.23 25.95 -25.88
CA ASP A 465 -4.27 25.96 -24.79
C ASP A 465 -3.79 24.52 -24.54
N SER A 466 -2.49 24.28 -24.74
CA SER A 466 -1.91 22.94 -24.60
C SER A 466 -2.04 22.39 -23.17
N PHE A 467 -2.08 23.24 -22.13
CA PHE A 467 -2.30 22.77 -20.77
C PHE A 467 -3.75 22.36 -20.54
N TYR A 468 -4.73 23.07 -21.12
CA TYR A 468 -6.12 22.64 -21.10
C TYR A 468 -6.28 21.29 -21.80
N LEU A 469 -5.64 21.11 -22.97
CA LEU A 469 -5.62 19.85 -23.69
C LEU A 469 -5.00 18.71 -22.86
N LEU A 470 -3.91 18.95 -22.12
CA LEU A 470 -3.37 17.98 -21.16
C LEU A 470 -4.40 17.61 -20.09
N LYS A 471 -5.08 18.60 -19.47
CA LYS A 471 -6.10 18.31 -18.44
C LYS A 471 -7.24 17.46 -19.00
N TYR A 472 -7.61 17.68 -20.26
CA TYR A 472 -8.56 16.80 -20.95
C TYR A 472 -8.03 15.38 -21.13
N LEU A 473 -6.81 15.22 -21.64
CA LEU A 473 -6.20 13.90 -21.86
C LEU A 473 -5.99 13.11 -20.55
N ASP A 474 -5.78 13.82 -19.44
CA ASP A 474 -5.64 13.23 -18.11
C ASP A 474 -7.00 12.93 -17.44
N SER A 475 -8.11 13.40 -18.01
CA SER A 475 -9.46 13.23 -17.44
C SER A 475 -10.11 11.91 -17.84
N ASN A 476 -10.97 11.37 -16.98
CA ASN A 476 -11.79 10.19 -17.32
C ASN A 476 -12.72 10.43 -18.52
N VAL A 477 -13.07 11.68 -18.82
CA VAL A 477 -13.90 12.04 -19.98
C VAL A 477 -13.22 11.65 -21.29
N PHE A 478 -11.91 11.86 -21.40
CA PHE A 478 -11.14 11.42 -22.57
C PHE A 478 -11.16 9.89 -22.72
N TYR A 479 -10.88 9.16 -21.63
CA TYR A 479 -10.83 7.70 -21.67
C TYR A 479 -12.19 7.07 -21.96
N ASP A 480 -13.26 7.55 -21.32
CA ASP A 480 -14.63 7.11 -21.58
C ASP A 480 -15.01 7.34 -23.05
N SER A 481 -14.59 8.46 -23.63
CA SER A 481 -14.88 8.78 -25.03
C SER A 481 -14.02 7.99 -26.03
N ALA A 482 -12.71 7.84 -25.75
CA ALA A 482 -11.76 7.23 -26.68
C ALA A 482 -11.78 5.69 -26.64
N LEU A 483 -12.07 5.10 -25.48
CA LEU A 483 -12.00 3.66 -25.23
C LEU A 483 -13.35 3.02 -24.90
N GLY A 484 -14.38 3.81 -24.56
CA GLY A 484 -15.64 3.33 -24.01
C GLY A 484 -15.52 2.98 -22.52
N ARG A 485 -16.67 2.80 -21.83
CA ARG A 485 -16.73 2.35 -20.44
C ARG A 485 -16.32 0.87 -20.35
N VAL A 486 -15.02 0.59 -20.26
CA VAL A 486 -14.52 -0.79 -20.10
C VAL A 486 -14.26 -1.08 -18.62
N SER A 487 -15.16 -1.84 -18.01
CA SER A 487 -14.90 -2.51 -16.75
C SER A 487 -13.99 -3.73 -17.01
N GLY A 488 -12.69 -3.60 -16.79
CA GLY A 488 -11.78 -4.75 -16.78
C GLY A 488 -10.47 -4.54 -17.52
N SER A 489 -9.45 -5.23 -17.03
CA SER A 489 -8.01 -5.19 -17.32
C SER A 489 -7.58 -5.59 -18.75
N ALA A 490 -8.39 -5.32 -19.78
CA ALA A 490 -8.06 -5.57 -21.18
C ALA A 490 -8.00 -4.24 -21.97
N TYR A 491 -7.03 -3.38 -21.68
CA TYR A 491 -6.85 -2.13 -22.42
C TYR A 491 -6.29 -2.42 -23.83
N ASN A 492 -7.19 -2.43 -24.82
CA ASN A 492 -6.84 -2.29 -26.23
C ASN A 492 -6.08 -0.99 -26.46
N ALA A 493 -5.11 -0.98 -27.39
CA ALA A 493 -4.31 0.20 -27.72
C ALA A 493 -5.17 1.45 -28.04
N LEU A 494 -4.65 2.61 -27.63
CA LEU A 494 -5.22 3.93 -27.90
C LEU A 494 -4.79 4.36 -29.32
N THR A 495 -5.54 3.94 -30.33
CA THR A 495 -5.17 4.21 -31.73
C THR A 495 -5.38 5.69 -32.09
N ILE A 496 -4.65 6.17 -33.10
CA ILE A 496 -4.84 7.52 -33.69
C ILE A 496 -6.31 7.75 -34.05
N GLU A 497 -6.99 6.75 -34.59
CA GLU A 497 -8.41 6.85 -34.95
C GLU A 497 -9.32 7.05 -33.73
N LYS A 498 -9.06 6.34 -32.62
CA LYS A 498 -9.80 6.51 -31.37
C LYS A 498 -9.61 7.91 -30.79
N ILE A 499 -8.37 8.40 -30.75
CA ILE A 499 -8.06 9.76 -30.28
C ILE A 499 -8.81 10.78 -31.13
N LYS A 500 -8.72 10.69 -32.46
CA LYS A 500 -9.42 11.60 -33.37
C LYS A 500 -10.94 11.61 -33.19
N LYS A 501 -11.54 10.46 -32.86
CA LYS A 501 -12.98 10.32 -32.63
C LYS A 501 -13.41 10.70 -31.21
N SER A 502 -12.49 10.89 -30.27
CA SER A 502 -12.86 11.29 -28.90
C SER A 502 -13.52 12.67 -28.89
N LEU A 503 -14.49 12.83 -27.99
CA LEU A 503 -15.28 14.04 -27.76
C LEU A 503 -14.50 15.01 -26.88
N PHE A 504 -14.20 16.17 -27.45
CA PHE A 504 -13.51 17.25 -26.79
C PHE A 504 -14.52 18.36 -26.43
N PRO A 505 -14.61 18.75 -25.14
CA PRO A 505 -15.42 19.90 -24.74
C PRO A 505 -14.61 21.17 -25.00
N LEU A 506 -15.03 21.94 -26.01
CA LEU A 506 -14.35 23.16 -26.42
C LEU A 506 -14.99 24.39 -25.77
N PRO A 507 -14.31 25.04 -24.80
CA PRO A 507 -14.58 26.41 -24.38
C PRO A 507 -13.94 27.44 -25.31
N ASN A 508 -14.28 28.71 -25.09
CA ASN A 508 -13.57 29.84 -25.72
C ASN A 508 -12.11 29.95 -25.21
N GLU A 509 -11.25 30.62 -25.97
CA GLU A 509 -9.80 30.70 -25.69
C GLU A 509 -9.45 31.33 -24.33
N LEU A 510 -10.21 32.34 -23.89
CA LEU A 510 -9.95 33.01 -22.62
C LEU A 510 -10.33 32.08 -21.45
N GLU A 511 -11.43 31.35 -21.59
CA GLU A 511 -11.87 30.42 -20.56
C GLU A 511 -10.95 29.19 -20.44
N GLN A 512 -10.33 28.71 -21.54
CA GLN A 512 -9.31 27.66 -21.47
C GLN A 512 -8.20 28.01 -20.45
N LYS A 513 -7.70 29.25 -20.50
CA LYS A 513 -6.67 29.75 -19.58
C LYS A 513 -7.18 29.85 -18.15
N ALA A 514 -8.41 30.35 -17.97
CA ALA A 514 -9.04 30.43 -16.64
C ALA A 514 -9.23 29.04 -16.01
N ILE A 515 -9.60 28.03 -16.81
CA ILE A 515 -9.69 26.63 -16.36
C ILE A 515 -8.31 26.14 -15.90
N VAL A 516 -7.27 26.34 -16.72
CA VAL A 516 -5.90 25.89 -16.40
C VAL A 516 -5.40 26.51 -15.11
N GLU A 517 -5.59 27.81 -14.93
CA GLU A 517 -5.20 28.52 -13.71
C GLU A 517 -5.90 27.91 -12.48
N LYS A 518 -7.23 27.73 -12.56
CA LYS A 518 -8.01 27.14 -11.48
C LYS A 518 -7.58 25.71 -11.16
N VAL A 519 -7.38 24.87 -12.18
CA VAL A 519 -6.90 23.49 -11.99
C VAL A 519 -5.53 23.48 -11.34
N ASN A 520 -4.60 24.33 -11.76
CA ASN A 520 -3.27 24.40 -11.18
C ASN A 520 -3.31 24.81 -9.70
N THR A 521 -4.15 25.77 -9.32
CA THR A 521 -4.36 26.13 -7.90
C THR A 521 -4.83 24.92 -7.08
N LEU A 522 -5.80 24.17 -7.61
CA LEU A 522 -6.38 23.03 -6.90
C LEU A 522 -5.45 21.83 -6.84
N MET A 523 -4.66 21.60 -7.89
CA MET A 523 -3.62 20.57 -7.91
C MET A 523 -2.50 20.90 -6.91
N GLY A 524 -2.09 22.17 -6.78
CA GLY A 524 -1.12 22.58 -5.77
C GLY A 524 -1.62 22.39 -4.32
N LEU A 525 -2.93 22.55 -4.09
CA LEU A 525 -3.55 22.17 -2.81
C LEU A 525 -3.48 20.65 -2.59
N CYS A 526 -3.73 19.84 -3.63
CA CYS A 526 -3.59 18.38 -3.54
C CYS A 526 -2.14 17.97 -3.22
N ASP A 527 -1.15 18.61 -3.86
CA ASP A 527 0.27 18.36 -3.59
C ASP A 527 0.63 18.68 -2.12
N SER A 528 0.12 19.79 -1.60
CA SER A 528 0.33 20.19 -0.19
C SER A 528 -0.30 19.18 0.77
N LEU A 529 -1.50 18.68 0.47
CA LEU A 529 -2.17 17.64 1.25
C LEU A 529 -1.38 16.32 1.23
N GLU A 530 -0.85 15.91 0.08
CA GLU A 530 -0.03 14.70 -0.05
C GLU A 530 1.23 14.79 0.82
N GLN A 531 1.90 15.94 0.81
CA GLN A 531 3.07 16.19 1.64
C GLN A 531 2.74 16.15 3.15
N GLU A 532 1.62 16.76 3.57
CA GLU A 532 1.17 16.70 4.97
C GLU A 532 0.86 15.25 5.40
N VAL A 533 0.26 14.45 4.51
CA VAL A 533 -0.03 13.03 4.77
C VAL A 533 1.25 12.23 4.93
N GLU A 534 2.24 12.43 4.07
CA GLU A 534 3.54 11.77 4.15
C GLU A 534 4.25 12.09 5.47
N GLN A 535 4.36 13.38 5.82
CA GLN A 535 4.97 13.82 7.08
C GLN A 535 4.24 13.26 8.31
N SER A 536 2.91 13.21 8.29
CA SER A 536 2.11 12.64 9.37
C SER A 536 2.34 11.13 9.52
N GLN A 537 2.59 10.41 8.42
CA GLN A 537 2.93 9.00 8.46
C GLN A 537 4.32 8.78 9.06
N GLU A 538 5.32 9.51 8.58
CA GLU A 538 6.69 9.44 9.11
C GLU A 538 6.74 9.77 10.60
N HIS A 539 6.04 10.82 11.04
CA HIS A 539 5.98 11.20 12.45
C HIS A 539 5.41 10.08 13.34
N ARG A 540 4.34 9.40 12.88
CA ARG A 540 3.74 8.28 13.62
C ARG A 540 4.67 7.07 13.68
N GLU A 541 5.39 6.77 12.60
CA GLU A 541 6.39 5.69 12.60
C GLU A 541 7.55 6.01 13.55
N MET A 542 8.05 7.25 13.54
CA MET A 542 9.08 7.70 14.47
C MET A 542 8.62 7.65 15.94
N LEU A 543 7.38 8.07 16.23
CA LEU A 543 6.81 7.98 17.57
C LEU A 543 6.72 6.52 18.04
N MET A 544 6.28 5.62 17.15
CA MET A 544 6.23 4.18 17.45
C MET A 544 7.62 3.61 17.72
N GLN A 545 8.61 3.93 16.89
CA GLN A 545 10.01 3.52 17.11
C GLN A 545 10.60 4.11 18.39
N SER A 546 10.25 5.34 18.76
CA SER A 546 10.66 5.96 20.01
C SER A 546 10.05 5.25 21.21
N CYS A 547 8.76 4.90 21.14
CA CYS A 547 8.06 4.13 22.16
C CYS A 547 8.67 2.74 22.34
N LEU A 548 9.00 2.05 21.24
CA LEU A 548 9.71 0.77 21.28
C LEU A 548 11.08 0.95 21.94
N ARG A 549 11.87 1.93 21.52
CA ARG A 549 13.18 2.23 22.12
C ARG A 549 13.07 2.53 23.61
N GLU A 550 12.15 3.37 24.08
CA GLU A 550 12.01 3.67 25.51
C GLU A 550 11.79 2.37 26.33
N VAL A 551 11.01 1.44 25.78
CA VAL A 551 10.72 0.18 26.45
C VAL A 551 11.93 -0.77 26.47
N PHE A 552 12.76 -0.75 25.42
CA PHE A 552 13.96 -1.58 25.31
C PHE A 552 15.24 -0.95 25.88
N GLU A 553 15.36 0.39 25.88
CA GLU A 553 16.56 1.17 26.25
C GLU A 553 16.43 1.89 27.60
N GLY A 554 15.23 1.92 28.21
CA GLY A 554 14.99 2.45 29.55
C GLY A 554 15.83 1.78 30.68
N GLU A 555 16.70 0.84 30.33
CA GLU A 555 17.58 0.07 31.19
C GLU A 555 19.04 0.57 31.23
N HIS A 556 19.40 1.68 30.55
CA HIS A 556 20.79 2.20 30.57
C HIS A 556 21.01 3.55 31.29
N LYS A 557 20.01 4.12 31.97
CA LYS A 557 20.17 5.38 32.71
C LYS A 557 19.76 5.28 34.17
N THR A 558 20.52 4.50 34.94
CA THR A 558 20.79 4.77 36.36
C THR A 558 22.08 4.06 36.72
N VAL A 559 23.20 4.79 36.60
CA VAL A 559 24.44 4.50 37.33
C VAL A 559 24.61 5.62 38.35
#